data_AF-A0A377ANL0-F1
#
_entry.id   AF-A0A377ANL0-F1
#
_cell.length_a   1.000
_cell.length_b   1.000
_cell.length_c   1.000
_cell.angle_alpha   90.00
_cell.angle_beta   90.00
_cell.angle_gamma   90.00
#
_symmetry.space_group_name_H-M   'P 1'
#
loop_
_entity.id
_entity.type
_entity.pdbx_description
1 polymer ?
#
loop_
_entity_poly.entity_id
_entity_poly.type
_entity_poly.pdbx_seq_one_letter_code
_entity_poly.pdbx_strand_id
1 'polypeptide(L)'
;MLPAAGASSAREWIRTAKSDSLDISWLKDKDSIDADSLPEPDVLAAEAMGELVQALSELDALMRELGASDEGRFAASVAGRSVWWVKE
;
A
#
# COMPACT_ATOMS: atom_id res chain seq x y z
N MET A 1 -16.64 34.65 -5.39
CA MET A 1 -18.04 34.66 -4.93
C MET A 1 -18.70 33.39 -5.46
N LEU A 2 -18.79 32.31 -4.66
CA LEU A 2 -19.51 31.09 -5.07
C LEU A 2 -21.02 31.30 -4.84
N PRO A 3 -21.90 30.98 -5.80
CA PRO A 3 -23.33 31.03 -5.57
C PRO A 3 -23.77 29.90 -4.63
N ALA A 4 -24.49 30.25 -3.57
CA ALA A 4 -25.14 29.32 -2.66
C ALA A 4 -26.34 28.66 -3.35
N ALA A 5 -26.15 27.45 -3.88
CA ALA A 5 -27.23 26.64 -4.42
C ALA A 5 -26.89 25.15 -4.22
N GLY A 6 -27.81 24.43 -3.55
CA GLY A 6 -27.63 23.02 -3.19
C GLY A 6 -27.35 22.13 -4.40
N ALA A 7 -26.52 21.11 -4.18
CA ALA A 7 -26.17 19.92 -5.00
C ALA A 7 -26.13 20.06 -6.55
N SER A 8 -27.16 20.62 -7.19
CA SER A 8 -27.31 20.87 -8.62
C SER A 8 -26.19 21.74 -9.21
N SER A 9 -25.84 22.87 -8.57
CA SER A 9 -24.81 23.78 -9.11
C SER A 9 -23.40 23.20 -9.05
N ALA A 10 -23.12 22.35 -8.07
CA ALA A 10 -21.85 21.63 -7.99
C ALA A 10 -21.73 20.56 -9.09
N ARG A 11 -22.82 19.84 -9.37
CA ARG A 11 -22.85 18.79 -10.41
C ARG A 11 -22.68 19.37 -11.82
N GLU A 12 -23.28 20.52 -12.09
CA GLU A 12 -23.19 21.18 -13.39
C GLU A 12 -21.78 21.74 -13.69
N TRP A 13 -21.08 22.18 -12.65
CA TRP A 13 -19.66 22.54 -12.75
C TRP A 13 -18.77 21.33 -13.04
N ILE A 14 -18.99 20.18 -12.39
CA ILE A 14 -18.25 18.94 -12.69
C ILE A 14 -18.49 18.52 -14.15
N ARG A 15 -19.74 18.56 -14.60
CA ARG A 15 -20.08 18.23 -16.00
C ARG A 15 -19.34 19.10 -17.01
N THR A 16 -19.27 20.41 -16.77
CA THR A 16 -18.76 21.36 -17.77
C THR A 16 -17.26 21.55 -17.68
N ALA A 17 -16.72 21.67 -16.46
CA ALA A 17 -15.29 21.93 -16.23
C ALA A 17 -14.44 20.66 -16.14
N LYS A 18 -15.06 19.51 -15.81
CA LYS A 18 -14.39 18.19 -15.71
C LYS A 18 -14.95 17.17 -16.68
N SER A 19 -15.77 17.59 -17.64
CA SER A 19 -16.37 16.74 -18.69
C SER A 19 -17.16 15.55 -18.14
N ASP A 20 -17.77 15.68 -16.96
CA ASP A 20 -18.50 14.60 -16.26
C ASP A 20 -17.63 13.37 -15.93
N SER A 21 -16.30 13.53 -15.93
CA SER A 21 -15.38 12.47 -15.53
C SER A 21 -15.50 12.20 -14.02
N LEU A 22 -15.84 10.95 -13.70
CA LEU A 22 -15.80 10.43 -12.33
C LEU A 22 -14.38 10.10 -11.86
N ASP A 23 -13.37 10.34 -12.72
CA ASP A 23 -11.96 10.17 -12.38
C ASP A 23 -11.54 11.30 -11.44
N ILE A 24 -11.45 10.99 -10.14
CA ILE A 24 -11.22 11.93 -9.04
C ILE A 24 -9.74 12.22 -8.79
N SER A 25 -8.85 11.84 -9.71
CA SER A 25 -7.40 12.05 -9.63
C SER A 25 -6.97 13.52 -9.47
N TRP A 26 -7.86 14.48 -9.75
CA TRP A 26 -7.65 15.92 -9.55
C TRP A 26 -7.93 16.41 -8.11
N LEU A 27 -8.54 15.57 -7.28
CA LEU A 27 -8.79 15.83 -5.87
C LEU A 27 -7.71 15.14 -5.03
N LYS A 28 -6.45 15.61 -5.15
CA LYS A 28 -5.36 15.17 -4.28
C LYS A 28 -5.57 15.75 -2.88
N ASP A 29 -5.68 14.89 -1.89
CA ASP A 29 -5.63 15.27 -0.47
C ASP A 29 -4.23 15.85 -0.16
N LYS A 30 -4.13 16.83 0.74
CA LYS A 30 -2.84 17.44 1.10
C LYS A 30 -1.90 16.47 1.81
N ASP A 31 -2.46 15.43 2.42
CA ASP A 31 -1.71 14.35 3.06
C ASP A 31 -1.49 13.14 2.12
N SER A 32 -1.91 13.24 0.85
CA SER A 32 -1.70 12.20 -0.14
C SER A 32 -0.27 12.28 -0.67
N ILE A 33 0.47 11.16 -0.53
CA ILE A 33 1.78 11.01 -1.16
C ILE A 33 1.61 11.13 -2.67
N ASP A 34 2.43 11.98 -3.29
CA ASP A 34 2.44 12.09 -4.74
C ASP A 34 2.97 10.78 -5.34
N ALA A 35 2.09 10.05 -6.04
CA ALA A 35 2.45 8.80 -6.71
C ALA A 35 3.61 8.99 -7.71
N ASP A 36 3.77 10.20 -8.27
CA ASP A 36 4.84 10.53 -9.21
C ASP A 36 6.21 10.69 -8.52
N SER A 37 6.25 10.75 -7.18
CA SER A 37 7.47 10.84 -6.37
C SER A 37 7.88 9.52 -5.73
N LEU A 38 7.12 8.44 -5.96
CA LEU A 38 7.43 7.12 -5.45
C LEU A 38 8.47 6.42 -6.35
N PRO A 39 9.37 5.60 -5.77
CA PRO A 39 10.21 4.71 -6.55
C PRO A 39 9.37 3.64 -7.27
N GLU A 40 9.98 2.94 -8.23
CA GLU A 40 9.33 1.88 -9.01
C GLU A 40 8.59 0.88 -8.09
N PRO A 41 7.40 0.39 -8.49
CA PRO A 41 6.58 -0.51 -7.65
C PRO A 41 7.34 -1.76 -7.16
N ASP A 42 8.23 -2.30 -7.98
CA ASP A 42 9.05 -3.47 -7.64
C ASP A 42 10.04 -3.16 -6.51
N VAL A 43 10.57 -1.93 -6.45
CA VAL A 43 11.46 -1.47 -5.39
C VAL A 43 10.68 -1.38 -4.07
N LEU A 44 9.51 -0.77 -4.09
CA LEU A 44 8.64 -0.68 -2.91
C LEU A 44 8.21 -2.06 -2.40
N ALA A 45 7.86 -2.97 -3.31
CA ALA A 45 7.49 -4.33 -2.95
C ALA A 45 8.66 -5.11 -2.33
N ALA A 46 9.88 -4.93 -2.86
CA ALA A 46 11.09 -5.54 -2.31
C ALA A 46 11.41 -5.01 -0.91
N GLU A 47 11.32 -3.69 -0.70
CA GLU A 47 11.53 -3.05 0.61
C GLU A 47 10.51 -3.55 1.64
N ALA A 48 9.22 -3.50 1.29
CA ALA A 48 8.15 -3.97 2.17
C ALA A 48 8.31 -5.46 2.53
N MET A 49 8.69 -6.30 1.56
CA MET A 49 8.94 -7.72 1.83
C MET A 49 10.12 -7.94 2.78
N GLY A 50 11.20 -7.15 2.63
CA GLY A 50 12.35 -7.20 3.54
C GLY A 50 11.95 -6.92 5.00
N GLU A 51 11.21 -5.84 5.22
CA GLU A 51 10.71 -5.47 6.55
C GLU A 51 9.77 -6.55 7.13
N LEU A 52 8.87 -7.11 6.32
CA LEU A 52 7.97 -8.17 6.76
C LEU A 52 8.72 -9.45 7.14
N VAL A 53 9.74 -9.84 6.38
CA VAL A 53 10.57 -11.02 6.70
C VAL A 53 11.34 -10.81 8.01
N GLN A 54 11.85 -9.60 8.25
CA GLN A 54 12.51 -9.24 9.50
C GLN A 54 11.54 -9.35 10.68
N ALA A 55 10.37 -8.70 10.59
CA ALA A 55 9.35 -8.74 11.63
C ALA A 55 8.88 -10.17 11.94
N LEU A 56 8.69 -11.01 10.91
CA LEU A 56 8.33 -12.43 11.08
C LEU A 56 9.45 -13.25 11.74
N SER A 57 10.71 -12.90 11.50
CA SER A 57 11.86 -13.56 12.14
C SER A 57 11.96 -13.20 13.62
N GLU A 58 11.72 -11.94 13.97
CA GLU A 58 11.63 -11.49 15.37
C GLU A 58 10.46 -12.17 16.11
N LEU A 59 9.32 -12.30 15.44
CA LEU A 59 8.16 -13.02 16.00
C LEU A 59 8.47 -14.51 16.25
N ASP A 60 9.13 -15.21 15.32
CA ASP A 60 9.57 -16.60 15.51
C ASP A 60 10.54 -16.73 16.69
N ALA A 61 11.47 -15.78 16.85
CA ALA A 61 12.38 -15.74 18.00
C ALA A 61 11.64 -15.60 19.34
N LEU A 62 10.67 -14.69 19.41
CA LEU A 62 9.81 -14.52 20.59
C LEU A 62 9.00 -15.78 20.89
N MET A 63 8.38 -16.39 19.88
CA MET A 63 7.59 -17.61 20.07
C MET A 63 8.42 -18.77 20.63
N ARG A 64 9.68 -18.90 20.21
CA ARG A 64 10.63 -19.87 20.76
C ARG A 64 10.98 -19.58 22.21
N GLU A 65 11.21 -18.31 22.56
CA GLU A 65 11.50 -17.89 23.93
C GLU A 65 10.32 -18.22 24.87
N LEU A 66 9.09 -18.07 24.39
CA LEU A 66 7.88 -18.45 25.14
C LEU A 66 7.62 -19.97 25.19
N GLY A 67 8.47 -20.80 24.58
CA GLY A 67 8.33 -22.26 24.60
C GLY A 67 7.32 -22.83 23.59
N ALA A 68 6.79 -22.02 22.67
CA ALA A 68 5.93 -22.45 21.57
C ALA A 68 6.78 -22.99 20.40
N SER A 69 7.54 -24.07 20.64
CA SER A 69 8.63 -24.47 19.75
C SER A 69 8.20 -25.19 18.46
N ASP A 70 6.98 -25.73 18.35
CA ASP A 70 6.54 -26.49 17.17
C ASP A 70 5.49 -25.77 16.30
N GLU A 71 4.82 -24.75 16.82
CA GLU A 71 3.79 -23.98 16.09
C GLU A 71 4.27 -22.64 15.52
N GLY A 72 5.48 -22.19 15.88
CA GLY A 72 6.03 -20.87 15.49
C GLY A 72 6.78 -20.79 14.15
N ARG A 73 6.95 -21.90 13.42
CA ARG A 73 7.75 -21.97 12.17
C ARG A 73 7.10 -21.28 10.95
N PHE A 74 6.82 -19.99 11.03
CA PHE A 74 6.26 -19.22 9.93
C PHE A 74 7.34 -18.71 8.95
N ALA A 75 8.44 -18.14 9.45
CA ALA A 75 9.46 -17.50 8.62
C ALA A 75 10.20 -18.48 7.68
N ALA A 76 10.59 -19.66 8.18
CA ALA A 76 11.28 -20.69 7.37
C ALA A 76 10.40 -21.27 6.25
N SER A 77 9.07 -21.30 6.44
CA SER A 77 8.08 -21.78 5.48
C SER A 77 7.87 -20.79 4.33
N VAL A 78 7.92 -19.48 4.63
CA VAL A 78 7.80 -18.41 3.63
C VAL A 78 9.06 -18.32 2.76
N ALA A 79 10.25 -18.39 3.36
CA ALA A 79 11.51 -18.37 2.61
C ALA A 79 11.74 -19.66 1.78
N GLY A 80 11.22 -20.81 2.23
CA GLY A 80 11.45 -22.11 1.61
C GLY A 80 10.63 -22.39 0.33
N ARG A 81 9.61 -21.60 0.00
CA ARG A 81 8.79 -21.80 -1.22
C ARG A 81 9.17 -20.91 -2.40
N SER A 82 10.12 -20.00 -2.22
CA SER A 82 10.46 -18.98 -3.23
C SER A 82 11.95 -18.65 -3.24
N VAL A 83 12.81 -19.68 -3.35
CA VAL A 83 14.12 -19.56 -4.02
C VAL A 83 13.87 -19.33 -5.52
N TRP A 84 13.17 -18.25 -5.87
CA TRP A 84 12.70 -17.91 -7.23
C TRP A 84 12.48 -16.40 -7.42
N TRP A 85 13.03 -15.56 -6.55
CA TRP A 85 13.00 -14.12 -6.71
C TRP A 85 14.45 -13.64 -6.56
N VAL A 86 14.92 -12.77 -7.45
CA VAL A 86 16.28 -12.17 -7.52
C VAL A 86 17.27 -12.74 -8.56
N LYS A 87 16.97 -13.81 -9.31
CA LYS A 87 17.74 -14.08 -10.56
C LYS A 87 16.88 -14.61 -11.70
N GLU A 88 16.27 -13.69 -12.43
CA GLU A 88 16.19 -13.67 -13.89
C GLU A 88 15.97 -12.22 -14.36
#